data_AF-A0A1F1KTL1-F1
#
_entry.id   AF-A0A1F1KTL1-F1
#
_cell.length_a   1.000
_cell.length_b   1.000
_cell.length_c   1.000
_cell.angle_alpha   90.00
_cell.angle_beta   90.00
_cell.angle_gamma   90.00
#
_symmetry.space_group_name_H-M   'P 1'
#
loop_
_entity.id
_entity.type
_entity.pdbx_description
1 polymer ?
#
loop_
_entity_poly.entity_id
_entity_poly.type
_entity_poly.pdbx_seq_one_letter_code
_entity_poly.pdbx_strand_id
1 'polypeptide(L)'
;METRIALIGIIVEDSNEIEKLNLILHEYSTYIIGRMGIPYKEKDVCVISIVIDASNDVISSLSGKLGMIKGISVKTMYSKK
;
A
#
# COMPACT_ATOMS: atom_id res chain seq x y z
N MET A 1 -12.16 -10.84 16.36
CA MET A 1 -10.83 -10.48 15.82
C MET A 1 -10.69 -8.99 15.98
N GLU A 2 -9.62 -8.54 16.64
CA GLU A 2 -9.36 -7.11 16.81
C GLU A 2 -8.78 -6.56 15.50
N THR A 3 -9.40 -5.53 14.94
CA THR A 3 -8.89 -4.82 13.77
C THR A 3 -8.21 -3.54 14.21
N ARG A 4 -7.33 -3.01 13.37
CA ARG A 4 -6.66 -1.74 13.62
C ARG A 4 -6.50 -0.96 12.33
N ILE A 5 -6.47 0.35 12.46
CA ILE A 5 -6.23 1.25 11.33
C ILE A 5 -4.71 1.33 11.06
N ALA A 6 -4.33 1.25 9.79
CA ALA A 6 -2.97 1.51 9.33
C ALA A 6 -2.95 2.37 8.06
N LEU A 7 -1.85 3.12 7.89
CA LEU A 7 -1.47 3.80 6.66
C LEU A 7 -0.31 3.03 6.03
N ILE A 8 -0.49 2.59 4.78
CA ILE A 8 0.57 2.01 3.97
C ILE A 8 0.99 3.06 2.94
N GLY A 9 2.19 3.61 3.11
CA GLY A 9 2.84 4.49 2.15
C GLY A 9 3.66 3.68 1.16
N ILE A 10 3.47 3.95 -0.12
CA ILE A 10 4.09 3.26 -1.25
C ILE A 10 4.72 4.30 -2.16
N ILE A 11 6.00 4.13 -2.50
CA ILE A 11 6.70 4.94 -3.50
C ILE A 11 7.02 4.00 -4.67
N VAL A 12 6.53 4.35 -5.85
CA VAL A 12 6.74 3.62 -7.11
C VAL A 12 7.80 4.33 -7.91
N GLU A 13 8.95 3.68 -8.08
CA GLU A 13 10.10 4.14 -8.88
C GLU A 13 10.12 3.47 -10.26
N ASP A 14 9.49 2.30 -10.42
CA ASP A 14 9.31 1.62 -11.70
C ASP A 14 7.83 1.55 -12.07
N SER A 15 7.43 2.33 -13.08
CA SER A 15 6.04 2.40 -13.53
C SER A 15 5.51 1.10 -14.16
N ASN A 16 6.39 0.18 -14.58
CA ASN A 16 5.99 -1.11 -15.12
C ASN A 16 5.34 -2.01 -14.05
N GLU A 17 5.58 -1.73 -12.77
CA GLU A 17 5.10 -2.55 -11.66
C GLU A 17 3.74 -2.06 -11.11
N ILE A 18 3.19 -0.97 -11.67
CA ILE A 18 1.91 -0.38 -11.24
C ILE A 18 0.75 -1.37 -11.40
N GLU A 19 0.74 -2.18 -12.46
CA GLU A 19 -0.32 -3.16 -12.70
C GLU A 19 -0.31 -4.24 -11.60
N LYS A 20 0.86 -4.82 -11.33
CA LYS A 20 1.05 -5.83 -10.28
C LYS A 20 0.70 -5.30 -8.90
N LEU A 21 1.11 -4.06 -8.61
CA LEU A 21 0.73 -3.34 -7.40
C LEU A 21 -0.79 -3.24 -7.27
N ASN A 22 -1.48 -2.79 -8.32
CA ASN A 22 -2.93 -2.62 -8.31
C ASN A 22 -3.69 -3.95 -8.16
N LEU A 23 -3.19 -5.04 -8.74
CA LEU A 23 -3.77 -6.37 -8.56
C LEU A 23 -3.72 -6.80 -7.09
N ILE A 24 -2.57 -6.63 -6.44
CA ILE A 24 -2.45 -6.92 -5.00
C ILE A 24 -3.36 -6.02 -4.18
N LEU A 25 -3.44 -4.71 -4.46
CA LEU A 25 -4.36 -3.83 -3.74
C LEU A 25 -5.84 -4.22 -3.94
N HIS A 26 -6.19 -4.72 -5.13
CA HIS A 26 -7.55 -5.17 -5.44
C HIS A 26 -7.95 -6.41 -4.63
N GLU A 27 -7.03 -7.37 -4.44
CA GLU A 27 -7.25 -8.55 -3.56
C GLU A 27 -7.63 -8.18 -2.12
N TYR A 28 -7.15 -7.03 -1.64
CA TYR A 28 -7.37 -6.55 -0.27
C TYR A 28 -8.40 -5.40 -0.20
N SER A 29 -9.11 -5.13 -1.31
CA SER A 29 -9.98 -3.96 -1.45
C SER A 29 -11.07 -3.85 -0.37
N THR A 30 -11.58 -4.98 0.14
CA THR A 30 -12.61 -4.98 1.19
C THR A 30 -12.16 -4.36 2.53
N TYR A 31 -10.85 -4.24 2.74
CA TYR A 31 -10.26 -3.66 3.95
C TYR A 31 -9.84 -2.20 3.76
N ILE A 32 -9.78 -1.71 2.52
CA ILE A 32 -9.29 -0.38 2.19
C ILE A 32 -10.39 0.65 2.47
N ILE A 33 -10.13 1.53 3.43
CA ILE A 33 -11.01 2.67 3.75
C ILE A 33 -10.86 3.78 2.70
N GLY A 34 -9.63 3.98 2.20
CA GLY A 34 -9.35 5.01 1.23
C GLY A 34 -7.96 4.91 0.63
N ARG A 35 -7.77 5.54 -0.52
CA ARG A 35 -6.46 5.65 -1.16
C ARG A 35 -6.26 7.01 -1.81
N MET A 36 -5.02 7.48 -1.80
CA MET A 36 -4.58 8.68 -2.50
C MET A 36 -3.36 8.33 -3.36
N GLY A 37 -3.41 8.70 -4.64
CA GLY A 37 -2.29 8.58 -5.57
C GLY A 37 -1.81 9.96 -6.01
N ILE A 38 -0.51 10.19 -5.97
CA ILE A 38 0.14 11.45 -6.34
C ILE A 38 1.23 11.13 -7.36
N PRO A 39 0.99 11.37 -8.66
CA PRO A 39 2.04 11.24 -9.67
C PRO A 39 3.02 12.41 -9.55
N TYR A 40 4.28 12.12 -9.31
CA TYR A 40 5.34 13.13 -9.19
C TYR A 40 6.30 13.04 -10.38
N LYS A 41 5.84 13.56 -11.52
CA LYS A 41 6.52 13.46 -12.82
C LYS A 41 7.95 14.00 -12.80
N GLU A 42 8.22 15.07 -12.04
CA GLU A 42 9.56 15.68 -11.96
C GLU A 42 10.62 14.75 -11.36
N LYS A 43 10.19 13.75 -10.60
CA LYS A 43 11.06 12.73 -9.99
C LYS A 43 10.90 11.36 -10.61
N ASP A 44 10.06 11.24 -11.65
CA ASP A 44 9.69 9.97 -12.26
C ASP A 44 9.19 8.92 -11.25
N VAL A 45 8.44 9.37 -10.24
CA VAL A 45 7.86 8.48 -9.22
C VAL A 45 6.36 8.69 -9.06
N CYS A 46 5.67 7.69 -8.52
CA CYS A 46 4.30 7.80 -8.06
C CYS A 46 4.22 7.46 -6.56
N VAL A 47 3.58 8.33 -5.78
CA VAL A 47 3.34 8.06 -4.35
C VAL A 47 1.91 7.60 -4.19
N ILE A 48 1.71 6.46 -3.54
CA ILE A 48 0.39 5.92 -3.21
C ILE A 48 0.30 5.75 -1.70
N SER A 49 -0.78 6.26 -1.12
CA SER A 49 -1.12 6.13 0.29
C SER A 49 -2.41 5.34 0.42
N ILE A 50 -2.39 4.25 1.18
CA ILE A 50 -3.54 3.37 1.42
C ILE A 50 -3.88 3.42 2.90
N VAL A 51 -5.14 3.74 3.23
CA VAL A 51 -5.68 3.61 4.59
C VAL A 51 -6.47 2.30 4.65
N ILE A 52 -6.13 1.44 5.60
CA ILE A 52 -6.71 0.11 5.76
C ILE A 52 -7.19 -0.10 7.20
N ASP A 53 -8.31 -0.80 7.38
CA ASP A 53 -8.78 -1.33 8.66
C ASP A 53 -8.96 -2.84 8.54
N ALA A 54 -8.05 -3.58 9.19
CA ALA A 54 -8.01 -5.04 9.14
C ALA A 54 -7.28 -5.62 10.35
N SER A 55 -7.24 -6.95 10.44
CA SER A 55 -6.38 -7.63 11.41
C SER A 55 -4.90 -7.41 11.10
N ASN A 56 -4.06 -7.55 12.12
CA ASN A 56 -2.60 -7.37 11.97
C ASN A 56 -1.98 -8.33 10.94
N ASP A 57 -2.53 -9.55 10.82
CA ASP A 57 -2.07 -10.54 9.84
C ASP A 57 -2.37 -10.09 8.40
N VAL A 58 -3.55 -9.52 8.17
CA VAL A 58 -3.94 -9.00 6.85
C VAL A 58 -3.05 -7.82 6.45
N ILE A 59 -2.82 -6.88 7.38
CA ILE A 59 -1.95 -5.71 7.13
C ILE A 59 -0.51 -6.15 6.85
N SER A 60 0.01 -7.09 7.66
CA SER A 60 1.37 -7.62 7.50
C SER A 60 1.53 -8.38 6.19
N SER A 61 0.54 -9.20 5.81
CA SER A 61 0.51 -9.93 4.55
C SER A 61 0.51 -8.98 3.35
N LEU A 62 -0.35 -7.96 3.36
CA LEU A 62 -0.40 -6.95 2.31
C LEU A 62 0.94 -6.19 2.20
N SER A 63 1.45 -5.66 3.31
CA SER A 63 2.73 -4.94 3.33
C SER A 63 3.89 -5.81 2.84
N GLY A 64 3.90 -7.10 3.18
CA GLY A 64 4.90 -8.07 2.71
C GLY A 64 4.82 -8.31 1.21
N LYS A 65 3.63 -8.63 0.69
CA LYS A 65 3.40 -8.82 -0.76
C LYS A 65 3.84 -7.60 -1.57
N LEU A 66 3.47 -6.40 -1.11
CA LEU A 66 3.86 -5.15 -1.74
C LEU A 66 5.38 -4.93 -1.68
N GLY A 67 6.01 -5.18 -0.53
CA GLY A 67 7.46 -5.02 -0.38
C GLY A 67 8.31 -6.00 -1.21
N MET A 68 7.72 -7.05 -1.79
CA MET A 68 8.41 -8.00 -2.67
C MET A 68 8.43 -7.56 -4.14
N ILE A 69 7.66 -6.55 -4.51
CA ILE A 69 7.66 -6.02 -5.88
C ILE A 69 8.91 -5.16 -6.03
N LYS A 70 9.70 -5.44 -7.07
CA LYS A 70 10.92 -4.69 -7.37
C LYS A 70 10.56 -3.27 -7.80
N GLY A 71 11.38 -2.26 -7.46
CA GLY A 71 11.11 -0.88 -7.90
C GLY A 71 9.98 -0.17 -7.15
N ILE A 72 9.51 -0.73 -6.03
CA ILE A 72 8.67 -0.02 -5.06
C ILE A 72 9.23 -0.10 -3.64
N SER A 73 9.02 0.99 -2.91
CA SER A 73 9.31 1.09 -1.47
C SER A 73 8.01 1.17 -0.68
N VAL A 74 7.91 0.40 0.41
CA VAL A 74 6.70 0.31 1.24
C VAL A 74 7.03 0.61 2.69
N LYS A 75 6.21 1.44 3.33
CA LYS A 75 6.25 1.71 4.77
C LYS A 75 4.85 1.66 5.35
N THR A 76 4.70 0.93 6.45
CA THR A 76 3.43 0.81 7.15
C THR A 76 3.52 1.54 8.49
N MET A 77 2.57 2.43 8.73
CA MET A 77 2.39 3.16 9.98
C MET A 77 1.06 2.76 10.59
N TYR A 78 1.05 2.42 11.87
CA TYR A 78 -0.18 2.00 12.53
C TYR A 78 -0.78 3.12 13.38
N SER A 79 -2.11 3.15 13.45
CA SER A 79 -2.84 3.92 14.45
C SER A 79 -2.43 3.48 15.86
N LYS A 80 -2.31 4.45 16.75
CA LYS A 80 -2.14 4.26 18.20
C LYS A 80 -3.47 4.10 18.94
N LYS A 81 -4.57 4.39 18.23
CA LYS A 81 -5.94 4.19 18.69
C LYS A 81 -6.47 2.87 18.19
#